data_AF-A0A2A4CNF3-F1
#
_entry.id   AF-A0A2A4CNF3-F1
#
_cell.length_a   1.000
_cell.length_b   1.000
_cell.length_c   1.000
_cell.angle_alpha   90.00
_cell.angle_beta   90.00
_cell.angle_gamma   90.00
#
_symmetry.space_group_name_H-M   'P 1'
#
loop_
_entity.id
_entity.type
_entity.pdbx_description
1 polymer ?
#
loop_
_entity_poly.entity_id
_entity_poly.type
_entity_poly.pdbx_seq_one_letter_code
_entity_poly.pdbx_strand_id
1 'polypeptide(L)'
;MSNDTIIGTSGDDTITTGEGNDSVRGEAGNDFIDTSNYVDPGYDAQYWPYYLADPDPNDDKDTVFGGDGDDTIYTGDDADYISGGEGADYIDAGIDNDSVFGDGGNDFIIGWAGNDTIDGGTGDDTIYGDGTPDNPIPYEGTNSPGPDSEANNNKDLIHGGDGNDVIFGGDDSDTIYGDAGNDYLDGGLDGDYIYGGAGDDTIVGDGNNDYLYGEDGSDRFILDYSGYVANLTVDGGTGGTDFDTLDYSDFLKNGWVVSSMTQNPSGDGTGWSGQIVLYNASTGQYFNFNYNDIENFAPCFTPGTMIATPKGERPVEELRAGDKVITRDNGIQEIRWAGRRDLSSAELARKPALKPVLIRAGSLGGGLPETDLLVSPNHRMLVANARTALYCEEHEVLVAAKHLINGRDIVATDPDGVSYVHFMFDQHEVVLANGAWSESFQPGDQALMGLGKEQQAEIFQLFPELREARGRVAYPAARQTLKRHEAQLLLAG
;
A
#
# COMPACT_ATOMS: atom_id res chain seq x y z
N MET A 1 -24.88 -11.50 37.54
CA MET A 1 -23.76 -11.99 38.36
C MET A 1 -23.86 -13.48 38.73
N SER A 2 -24.06 -14.38 37.76
CA SER A 2 -23.72 -15.79 37.94
C SER A 2 -22.89 -16.24 36.75
N ASN A 3 -21.63 -16.53 37.00
CA ASN A 3 -20.72 -17.11 36.02
C ASN A 3 -21.26 -18.44 35.50
N ASP A 4 -21.63 -18.45 34.23
CA ASP A 4 -22.15 -19.59 33.52
C ASP A 4 -21.09 -20.22 32.62
N THR A 5 -21.31 -21.49 32.29
CA THR A 5 -20.48 -22.20 31.30
C THR A 5 -21.42 -22.92 30.36
N ILE A 6 -21.44 -22.49 29.11
CA ILE A 6 -22.32 -23.01 28.07
C ILE A 6 -21.46 -23.64 26.98
N ILE A 7 -21.90 -24.82 26.54
CA ILE A 7 -21.33 -25.52 25.40
C ILE A 7 -22.50 -25.80 24.47
N GLY A 8 -22.39 -25.29 23.24
CA GLY A 8 -23.29 -25.52 22.14
C GLY A 8 -23.29 -26.98 21.69
N THR A 9 -24.03 -27.21 20.62
CA THR A 9 -24.12 -28.47 19.92
C THR A 9 -23.34 -28.38 18.60
N SER A 10 -23.49 -29.36 17.72
CA SER A 10 -22.74 -29.38 16.46
C SER A 10 -23.55 -28.80 15.28
N GLY A 11 -24.48 -27.88 15.55
CA GLY A 11 -25.15 -27.14 14.50
C GLY A 11 -25.73 -25.86 15.07
N ASP A 12 -26.13 -24.95 14.19
CA ASP A 12 -26.48 -23.56 14.49
C ASP A 12 -27.22 -23.36 15.82
N ASP A 13 -26.52 -22.80 16.79
CA ASP A 13 -26.98 -22.51 18.13
C ASP A 13 -27.26 -21.01 18.33
N THR A 14 -28.09 -20.71 19.32
CA THR A 14 -28.34 -19.34 19.78
C THR A 14 -28.11 -19.34 21.27
N ILE A 15 -26.98 -18.77 21.67
CA ILE A 15 -26.51 -18.73 23.04
C ILE A 15 -26.60 -17.28 23.50
N THR A 16 -27.35 -17.06 24.58
CA THR A 16 -27.38 -15.79 25.27
C THR A 16 -27.12 -16.07 26.73
N THR A 17 -26.12 -15.40 27.29
CA THR A 17 -25.85 -15.47 28.71
C THR A 17 -26.37 -14.20 29.39
N GLY A 18 -26.09 -14.07 30.68
CA GLY A 18 -26.44 -12.87 31.40
C GLY A 18 -25.42 -12.71 32.50
N GLU A 19 -25.15 -11.48 32.86
CA GLU A 19 -23.96 -11.04 33.60
C GLU A 19 -23.30 -11.99 34.60
N GLY A 20 -22.01 -11.76 34.78
CA GLY A 20 -21.09 -12.71 35.39
C GLY A 20 -20.11 -13.17 34.32
N ASN A 21 -18.83 -13.32 34.67
CA ASN A 21 -17.84 -13.87 33.74
C ASN A 21 -18.26 -15.25 33.23
N ASP A 22 -18.66 -15.30 31.97
CA ASP A 22 -19.23 -16.44 31.30
C ASP A 22 -18.17 -17.12 30.42
N SER A 23 -18.36 -18.42 30.21
CA SER A 23 -17.55 -19.18 29.27
C SER A 23 -18.45 -19.89 28.27
N VAL A 24 -18.36 -19.49 27.01
CA VAL A 24 -19.19 -20.00 25.92
C VAL A 24 -18.34 -20.70 24.88
N ARG A 25 -18.82 -21.85 24.38
CA ARG A 25 -18.29 -22.54 23.19
C ARG A 25 -19.46 -22.82 22.25
N GLY A 26 -19.44 -22.31 21.02
CA GLY A 26 -20.41 -22.63 19.98
C GLY A 26 -20.26 -24.06 19.46
N GLU A 27 -19.01 -24.48 19.27
CA GLU A 27 -18.56 -25.78 18.72
C GLU A 27 -18.59 -25.84 17.19
N ALA A 28 -19.69 -26.25 16.56
CA ALA A 28 -19.76 -26.30 15.10
C ALA A 28 -21.14 -25.90 14.63
N GLY A 29 -21.23 -25.22 13.49
CA GLY A 29 -22.47 -24.59 13.04
C GLY A 29 -22.27 -23.08 12.99
N ASN A 30 -23.23 -22.38 12.39
CA ASN A 30 -23.20 -20.92 12.36
C ASN A 30 -23.96 -20.43 13.60
N ASP A 31 -23.21 -20.07 14.63
CA ASP A 31 -23.70 -19.81 15.97
C ASP A 31 -23.91 -18.30 16.21
N PHE A 32 -24.96 -17.98 16.95
CA PHE A 32 -25.17 -16.64 17.48
C PHE A 32 -24.86 -16.67 18.98
N ILE A 33 -23.84 -15.93 19.41
CA ILE A 33 -23.37 -15.86 20.78
C ILE A 33 -23.45 -14.40 21.24
N ASP A 34 -24.23 -14.17 22.29
CA ASP A 34 -24.43 -12.84 22.89
C ASP A 34 -24.26 -12.95 24.40
N THR A 35 -23.09 -12.54 24.88
CA THR A 35 -22.78 -12.43 26.31
C THR A 35 -22.84 -11.00 26.83
N SER A 36 -22.95 -10.03 25.91
CA SER A 36 -22.96 -8.56 26.10
C SER A 36 -24.07 -7.93 26.95
N ASN A 37 -24.75 -8.70 27.79
CA ASN A 37 -26.04 -8.33 28.37
C ASN A 37 -26.03 -6.93 29.01
N TYR A 38 -26.56 -5.99 28.23
CA TYR A 38 -26.49 -4.54 28.35
C TYR A 38 -26.99 -3.96 29.68
N VAL A 39 -26.18 -3.96 30.75
CA VAL A 39 -26.57 -3.35 32.03
C VAL A 39 -25.55 -2.48 32.76
N ASP A 40 -24.42 -2.02 32.21
CA ASP A 40 -23.84 -0.72 32.62
C ASP A 40 -22.82 -0.18 31.58
N PRO A 41 -23.10 0.87 30.78
CA PRO A 41 -22.12 1.43 29.84
C PRO A 41 -21.06 2.31 30.56
N GLY A 42 -20.68 1.95 31.78
CA GLY A 42 -19.74 2.72 32.58
C GLY A 42 -18.33 2.29 32.25
N TYR A 43 -17.53 3.12 31.60
CA TYR A 43 -16.12 2.78 31.42
C TYR A 43 -15.37 2.77 32.78
N ASP A 44 -14.33 1.95 32.90
CA ASP A 44 -13.47 1.80 34.11
C ASP A 44 -12.67 3.09 34.45
N ALA A 45 -12.68 4.10 33.56
CA ALA A 45 -12.01 5.38 33.78
C ALA A 45 -12.88 6.41 34.55
N GLN A 46 -12.30 7.07 35.55
CA GLN A 46 -12.97 8.05 36.41
C GLN A 46 -13.38 9.33 35.66
N TYR A 47 -14.63 9.38 35.17
CA TYR A 47 -15.20 10.53 34.46
C TYR A 47 -15.55 11.74 35.33
N TRP A 48 -15.41 12.91 34.71
CA TRP A 48 -16.07 14.15 35.14
C TRP A 48 -16.82 14.81 33.97
N PRO A 49 -18.13 15.14 34.05
CA PRO A 49 -19.03 15.08 35.22
C PRO A 49 -20.31 14.25 35.02
N TYR A 50 -20.40 13.24 34.14
CA TYR A 50 -21.66 12.47 33.99
C TYR A 50 -21.61 10.96 33.71
N TYR A 51 -20.46 10.28 33.69
CA TYR A 51 -20.43 8.81 33.72
C TYR A 51 -19.90 8.32 35.06
N LEU A 52 -20.49 7.26 35.58
CA LEU A 52 -20.05 6.61 36.81
C LEU A 52 -18.94 5.64 36.40
N ALA A 53 -17.84 5.61 37.13
CA ALA A 53 -16.88 4.52 37.01
C ALA A 53 -17.62 3.20 37.22
N ASP A 54 -17.32 2.20 36.40
CA ASP A 54 -17.83 0.85 36.55
C ASP A 54 -17.72 0.41 38.04
N PRO A 55 -18.85 0.12 38.71
CA PRO A 55 -18.81 -0.38 40.07
C PRO A 55 -18.14 -1.75 40.23
N ASP A 56 -17.97 -2.56 39.18
CA ASP A 56 -17.34 -3.89 39.23
C ASP A 56 -16.59 -4.29 37.93
N PRO A 57 -15.35 -3.79 37.70
CA PRO A 57 -14.56 -3.98 36.46
C PRO A 57 -13.96 -5.38 36.29
N ASN A 58 -14.64 -6.40 36.81
CA ASN A 58 -14.27 -7.80 36.68
C ASN A 58 -15.49 -8.73 36.70
N ASP A 59 -16.73 -8.22 36.65
CA ASP A 59 -17.92 -9.07 36.76
C ASP A 59 -18.53 -9.49 35.43
N ASP A 60 -17.99 -9.06 34.29
CA ASP A 60 -18.42 -9.52 32.94
C ASP A 60 -17.29 -9.94 31.99
N LYS A 61 -16.07 -10.19 32.49
CA LYS A 61 -14.97 -10.70 31.64
C LYS A 61 -15.23 -12.07 31.07
N ASP A 62 -15.70 -12.12 29.84
CA ASP A 62 -16.16 -13.31 29.17
C ASP A 62 -15.04 -14.04 28.44
N THR A 63 -15.30 -15.31 28.17
CA THR A 63 -14.45 -16.14 27.32
C THR A 63 -15.32 -16.86 26.31
N VAL A 64 -15.31 -16.37 25.08
CA VAL A 64 -16.13 -16.89 23.98
C VAL A 64 -15.26 -17.58 22.95
N PHE A 65 -15.67 -18.78 22.55
CA PHE A 65 -15.15 -19.50 21.38
C PHE A 65 -16.32 -19.77 20.43
N GLY A 66 -16.28 -19.27 19.20
CA GLY A 66 -17.27 -19.57 18.16
C GLY A 66 -17.18 -21.05 17.77
N GLY A 67 -16.11 -21.43 17.07
CA GLY A 67 -15.84 -22.81 16.67
C GLY A 67 -15.76 -22.94 15.16
N ASP A 68 -16.29 -24.03 14.59
CA ASP A 68 -16.36 -24.18 13.13
C ASP A 68 -17.69 -23.58 12.62
N GLY A 69 -17.67 -22.64 11.68
CA GLY A 69 -18.85 -22.06 11.04
C GLY A 69 -18.77 -20.54 11.00
N ASP A 70 -19.69 -19.89 10.29
CA ASP A 70 -19.74 -18.43 10.26
C ASP A 70 -20.55 -17.95 11.48
N ASP A 71 -19.85 -17.49 12.51
CA ASP A 71 -20.41 -17.13 13.81
C ASP A 71 -20.69 -15.64 13.96
N THR A 72 -21.52 -15.28 14.94
CA THR A 72 -21.78 -13.89 15.32
C THR A 72 -21.64 -13.77 16.83
N ILE A 73 -20.68 -12.96 17.28
CA ILE A 73 -20.26 -12.86 18.68
C ILE A 73 -20.38 -11.42 19.17
N TYR A 74 -20.98 -11.23 20.36
CA TYR A 74 -21.05 -9.97 21.11
C TYR A 74 -20.67 -10.21 22.57
N THR A 75 -19.68 -9.51 23.11
CA THR A 75 -19.22 -9.73 24.51
C THR A 75 -19.42 -8.56 25.46
N GLY A 76 -19.47 -7.31 24.97
CA GLY A 76 -20.13 -6.22 25.69
C GLY A 76 -19.19 -5.29 26.44
N ASP A 77 -19.18 -5.37 27.77
CA ASP A 77 -18.29 -4.58 28.63
C ASP A 77 -17.28 -5.48 29.32
N ASP A 78 -16.27 -4.84 29.93
CA ASP A 78 -15.19 -5.53 30.64
C ASP A 78 -14.19 -6.22 29.69
N ALA A 79 -13.00 -6.56 30.20
CA ALA A 79 -11.93 -7.11 29.34
C ALA A 79 -12.18 -8.58 28.95
N ASP A 80 -12.59 -8.81 27.70
CA ASP A 80 -13.01 -10.09 27.16
C ASP A 80 -11.92 -10.87 26.42
N TYR A 81 -12.16 -12.17 26.28
CA TYR A 81 -11.38 -13.05 25.41
C TYR A 81 -12.28 -13.72 24.37
N ILE A 82 -12.01 -13.47 23.10
CA ILE A 82 -12.82 -13.94 21.98
C ILE A 82 -11.94 -14.69 20.97
N SER A 83 -12.41 -15.84 20.52
CA SER A 83 -11.84 -16.59 19.38
C SER A 83 -13.00 -16.98 18.47
N GLY A 84 -13.00 -16.47 17.24
CA GLY A 84 -14.01 -16.74 16.21
C GLY A 84 -13.96 -18.21 15.81
N GLY A 85 -12.82 -18.64 15.28
CA GLY A 85 -12.55 -20.03 14.96
C GLY A 85 -12.37 -20.21 13.46
N GLU A 86 -13.06 -21.18 12.85
CA GLU A 86 -12.98 -21.41 11.40
C GLU A 86 -14.28 -20.97 10.73
N GLY A 87 -14.27 -19.95 9.89
CA GLY A 87 -15.46 -19.43 9.24
C GLY A 87 -15.32 -17.94 8.97
N ALA A 88 -16.31 -17.34 8.32
CA ALA A 88 -16.35 -15.88 8.19
C ALA A 88 -17.15 -15.29 9.35
N ASP A 89 -16.47 -14.90 10.42
CA ASP A 89 -17.08 -14.51 11.68
C ASP A 89 -17.40 -13.01 11.73
N TYR A 90 -18.43 -12.67 12.49
CA TYR A 90 -18.70 -11.30 12.91
C TYR A 90 -18.43 -11.19 14.42
N ILE A 91 -17.50 -10.33 14.81
CA ILE A 91 -17.10 -10.14 16.20
C ILE A 91 -17.24 -8.67 16.58
N ASP A 92 -17.96 -8.43 17.67
CA ASP A 92 -18.10 -7.12 18.32
C ASP A 92 -17.69 -7.30 19.79
N ALA A 93 -16.49 -6.82 20.11
CA ALA A 93 -15.86 -7.06 21.41
C ALA A 93 -16.47 -6.13 22.47
N GLY A 94 -16.50 -4.83 22.18
CA GLY A 94 -17.30 -3.88 22.94
C GLY A 94 -16.42 -2.89 23.71
N ILE A 95 -16.70 -2.62 24.97
CA ILE A 95 -15.94 -1.63 25.73
C ILE A 95 -14.94 -2.31 26.65
N ASP A 96 -13.87 -1.58 26.97
CA ASP A 96 -12.69 -2.01 27.69
C ASP A 96 -11.70 -2.83 26.83
N ASN A 97 -10.59 -3.26 27.43
CA ASN A 97 -9.44 -3.77 26.68
C ASN A 97 -9.63 -5.26 26.36
N ASP A 98 -9.98 -5.56 25.12
CA ASP A 98 -10.31 -6.90 24.68
C ASP A 98 -9.14 -7.65 24.04
N SER A 99 -9.26 -8.97 24.01
CA SER A 99 -8.36 -9.86 23.27
C SER A 99 -9.17 -10.67 22.26
N VAL A 100 -9.05 -10.30 20.99
CA VAL A 100 -9.88 -10.83 19.90
C VAL A 100 -9.01 -11.57 18.88
N PHE A 101 -9.41 -12.79 18.55
CA PHE A 101 -8.80 -13.60 17.50
C PHE A 101 -9.88 -14.01 16.49
N GLY A 102 -9.76 -13.61 15.22
CA GLY A 102 -10.62 -14.11 14.14
C GLY A 102 -10.33 -15.58 13.83
N ASP A 103 -9.05 -15.95 13.91
CA ASP A 103 -8.50 -17.27 13.61
C ASP A 103 -8.47 -17.58 12.11
N GLY A 104 -9.51 -18.16 11.52
CA GLY A 104 -9.47 -18.67 10.16
C GLY A 104 -10.72 -18.37 9.36
N GLY A 105 -10.61 -17.52 8.36
CA GLY A 105 -11.64 -17.18 7.40
C GLY A 105 -11.62 -15.70 7.13
N ASN A 106 -12.71 -15.15 6.60
CA ASN A 106 -12.74 -13.72 6.27
C ASN A 106 -13.61 -13.03 7.30
N ASP A 107 -13.00 -12.48 8.32
CA ASP A 107 -13.67 -12.02 9.53
C ASP A 107 -13.98 -10.52 9.47
N PHE A 108 -14.99 -10.14 10.23
CA PHE A 108 -15.36 -8.75 10.46
C PHE A 108 -15.31 -8.47 11.96
N ILE A 109 -14.31 -7.71 12.40
CA ILE A 109 -13.99 -7.48 13.80
C ILE A 109 -14.14 -5.99 14.14
N ILE A 110 -14.81 -5.69 15.25
CA ILE A 110 -14.90 -4.37 15.86
C ILE A 110 -14.40 -4.46 17.31
N GLY A 111 -13.31 -3.77 17.64
CA GLY A 111 -12.76 -3.66 19.01
C GLY A 111 -13.55 -2.69 19.89
N TRP A 112 -14.06 -1.61 19.29
CA TRP A 112 -14.92 -0.57 19.89
C TRP A 112 -14.20 0.47 20.76
N ALA A 113 -14.06 0.30 22.07
CA ALA A 113 -13.44 1.33 22.90
C ALA A 113 -12.64 0.70 24.03
N GLY A 114 -11.32 0.76 23.92
CA GLY A 114 -10.41 0.08 24.82
C GLY A 114 -9.03 0.07 24.18
N ASN A 115 -7.99 -0.34 24.88
CA ASN A 115 -6.73 -0.67 24.22
C ASN A 115 -6.80 -2.15 23.83
N ASP A 116 -7.29 -2.43 22.63
CA ASP A 116 -7.62 -3.77 22.20
C ASP A 116 -6.39 -4.49 21.64
N THR A 117 -6.38 -5.81 21.76
CA THR A 117 -5.45 -6.67 21.04
C THR A 117 -6.24 -7.53 20.08
N ILE A 118 -6.09 -7.27 18.78
CA ILE A 118 -6.86 -7.90 17.72
C ILE A 118 -5.90 -8.62 16.76
N ASP A 119 -6.21 -9.87 16.42
CA ASP A 119 -5.51 -10.69 15.43
C ASP A 119 -6.55 -11.31 14.48
N GLY A 120 -6.57 -10.88 13.21
CA GLY A 120 -7.50 -11.38 12.19
C GLY A 120 -7.27 -12.86 11.88
N GLY A 121 -6.00 -13.23 11.69
CA GLY A 121 -5.58 -14.62 11.55
C GLY A 121 -5.31 -14.99 10.10
N THR A 122 -6.13 -15.83 9.46
CA THR A 122 -5.95 -16.18 8.04
C THR A 122 -7.20 -15.91 7.25
N GLY A 123 -7.08 -15.28 6.08
CA GLY A 123 -8.17 -14.91 5.18
C GLY A 123 -8.19 -13.40 4.99
N ASP A 124 -9.06 -12.89 4.12
CA ASP A 124 -9.11 -11.44 3.88
C ASP A 124 -10.06 -10.77 4.90
N ASP A 125 -9.49 -10.17 5.94
CA ASP A 125 -10.20 -9.67 7.12
C ASP A 125 -10.56 -8.18 7.02
N THR A 126 -11.56 -7.77 7.78
CA THR A 126 -11.91 -6.36 7.98
C THR A 126 -11.94 -6.05 9.47
N ILE A 127 -11.02 -5.20 9.91
CA ILE A 127 -10.81 -4.89 11.33
C ILE A 127 -10.99 -3.39 11.55
N TYR A 128 -11.82 -3.06 12.52
CA TYR A 128 -11.91 -1.73 13.13
C TYR A 128 -11.43 -1.87 14.57
N GLY A 129 -10.32 -1.20 14.91
CA GLY A 129 -9.87 -1.09 16.31
C GLY A 129 -10.95 -0.41 17.14
N ASP A 130 -11.39 0.76 16.68
CA ASP A 130 -12.50 1.49 17.27
C ASP A 130 -13.88 1.21 16.63
N GLY A 131 -14.87 2.05 16.94
CA GLY A 131 -16.19 2.03 16.30
C GLY A 131 -16.18 2.30 14.77
N THR A 132 -17.22 1.84 14.08
CA THR A 132 -17.33 1.94 12.61
C THR A 132 -17.70 3.36 12.11
N PRO A 133 -17.46 3.69 10.83
CA PRO A 133 -17.86 5.00 10.26
C PRO A 133 -19.36 5.31 10.36
N ASP A 134 -20.22 4.28 10.33
CA ASP A 134 -21.68 4.42 10.47
C ASP A 134 -22.12 4.51 11.93
N ASN A 135 -21.29 4.06 12.87
CA ASN A 135 -21.54 4.05 14.30
C ASN A 135 -20.25 4.34 15.09
N PRO A 136 -19.74 5.59 15.05
CA PRO A 136 -18.48 5.93 15.70
C PRO A 136 -18.64 5.99 17.23
N ILE A 137 -17.54 5.81 17.97
CA ILE A 137 -17.51 5.95 19.42
C ILE A 137 -18.07 7.32 19.86
N PRO A 138 -19.12 7.37 20.74
CA PRO A 138 -19.88 8.59 21.01
C PRO A 138 -19.15 9.74 21.74
N TYR A 139 -17.86 9.65 22.04
CA TYR A 139 -17.16 10.69 22.83
C TYR A 139 -15.79 11.15 22.30
N GLU A 140 -15.25 10.51 21.27
CA GLU A 140 -13.99 10.95 20.61
C GLU A 140 -14.23 11.62 19.23
N GLY A 141 -15.48 11.61 18.73
CA GLY A 141 -15.84 12.12 17.41
C GLY A 141 -15.23 13.47 16.97
N THR A 142 -14.22 13.38 16.10
CA THR A 142 -13.91 14.16 14.88
C THR A 142 -13.94 15.70 14.89
N ASN A 143 -14.17 16.40 16.01
CA ASN A 143 -14.21 17.88 16.01
C ASN A 143 -14.11 18.55 17.40
N SER A 144 -13.62 17.88 18.43
CA SER A 144 -13.43 18.52 19.75
C SER A 144 -11.95 18.85 19.96
N PRO A 145 -11.49 20.09 19.70
CA PRO A 145 -10.13 20.54 20.01
C PRO A 145 -9.93 20.77 21.53
N GLY A 146 -10.54 19.92 22.35
CA GLY A 146 -10.24 19.81 23.76
C GLY A 146 -8.95 19.03 23.95
N PRO A 147 -8.27 19.15 25.11
CA PRO A 147 -7.35 18.09 25.49
C PRO A 147 -8.18 16.81 25.58
N ASP A 148 -7.81 15.81 24.79
CA ASP A 148 -8.20 14.44 25.07
C ASP A 148 -7.88 14.19 26.56
N SER A 149 -8.92 13.78 27.29
CA SER A 149 -8.88 13.65 28.74
C SER A 149 -8.16 12.39 29.19
N GLU A 150 -7.90 11.45 28.29
CA GLU A 150 -7.37 10.14 28.63
C GLU A 150 -6.09 9.70 27.89
N ALA A 151 -5.73 10.10 26.68
CA ALA A 151 -4.42 9.96 26.00
C ALA A 151 -3.68 8.59 26.09
N ASN A 152 -4.30 7.56 26.67
CA ASN A 152 -3.75 6.23 26.99
C ASN A 152 -4.86 5.16 27.02
N ASN A 153 -6.07 5.51 26.61
CA ASN A 153 -7.10 4.59 26.12
C ASN A 153 -6.95 4.48 24.60
N ASN A 154 -7.65 3.52 23.99
CA ASN A 154 -7.79 3.41 22.53
C ASN A 154 -6.45 3.32 21.79
N LYS A 155 -5.47 2.66 22.38
CA LYS A 155 -4.19 2.34 21.73
C LYS A 155 -4.19 0.88 21.38
N ASP A 156 -4.65 0.58 20.19
CA ASP A 156 -4.87 -0.77 19.75
C ASP A 156 -3.58 -1.40 19.25
N LEU A 157 -3.48 -2.70 19.46
CA LEU A 157 -2.51 -3.57 18.81
C LEU A 157 -3.26 -4.48 17.85
N ILE A 158 -3.13 -4.20 16.56
CA ILE A 158 -3.86 -4.91 15.51
C ILE A 158 -2.89 -5.66 14.60
N HIS A 159 -3.17 -6.94 14.39
CA HIS A 159 -2.55 -7.81 13.39
C HIS A 159 -3.61 -8.23 12.36
N GLY A 160 -3.37 -7.97 11.08
CA GLY A 160 -4.21 -8.47 9.98
C GLY A 160 -4.07 -9.99 9.85
N GLY A 161 -2.84 -10.44 9.61
CA GLY A 161 -2.50 -11.85 9.52
C GLY A 161 -2.13 -12.26 8.10
N ASP A 162 -2.53 -13.46 7.68
CA ASP A 162 -2.35 -13.93 6.30
C ASP A 162 -3.58 -13.54 5.46
N GLY A 163 -3.48 -12.63 4.50
CA GLY A 163 -4.64 -12.20 3.71
C GLY A 163 -4.48 -10.82 3.12
N ASN A 164 -5.47 -10.33 2.36
CA ASN A 164 -5.51 -8.92 1.95
C ASN A 164 -6.49 -8.18 2.85
N ASP A 165 -5.97 -7.60 3.91
CA ASP A 165 -6.79 -7.11 5.01
C ASP A 165 -7.16 -5.65 4.84
N VAL A 166 -8.23 -5.24 5.52
CA VAL A 166 -8.66 -3.85 5.62
C VAL A 166 -8.70 -3.48 7.09
N ILE A 167 -7.76 -2.65 7.53
CA ILE A 167 -7.57 -2.29 8.92
C ILE A 167 -7.71 -0.78 9.11
N PHE A 168 -8.55 -0.40 10.08
CA PHE A 168 -8.69 0.96 10.57
C PHE A 168 -8.34 0.96 12.06
N GLY A 169 -7.32 1.71 12.46
CA GLY A 169 -6.94 1.91 13.87
C GLY A 169 -8.04 2.66 14.61
N GLY A 170 -8.13 3.96 14.38
CA GLY A 170 -9.22 4.76 14.93
C GLY A 170 -8.74 6.10 15.45
N ASP A 171 -9.17 6.46 16.65
CA ASP A 171 -8.60 7.57 17.39
C ASP A 171 -7.42 7.06 18.25
N ASP A 172 -6.63 7.97 18.83
CA ASP A 172 -5.47 7.65 19.69
C ASP A 172 -4.25 7.04 18.94
N SER A 173 -3.33 6.34 19.64
CA SER A 173 -2.02 5.99 19.06
C SER A 173 -1.89 4.49 18.88
N ASP A 174 -2.19 4.03 17.68
CA ASP A 174 -2.31 2.61 17.36
C ASP A 174 -1.00 2.00 16.89
N THR A 175 -0.93 0.68 17.00
CA THR A 175 0.11 -0.14 16.37
C THR A 175 -0.55 -1.18 15.47
N ILE A 176 -0.40 -1.01 14.16
CA ILE A 176 -1.02 -1.85 13.14
C ILE A 176 0.05 -2.61 12.37
N TYR A 177 -0.15 -3.92 12.22
CA TYR A 177 0.61 -4.81 11.35
C TYR A 177 -0.35 -5.39 10.29
N GLY A 178 -0.10 -5.13 9.01
CA GLY A 178 -0.80 -5.82 7.91
C GLY A 178 -0.38 -7.28 7.79
N ASP A 179 0.88 -7.57 8.15
CA ASP A 179 1.49 -8.90 8.09
C ASP A 179 1.64 -9.42 6.66
N ALA A 180 0.83 -10.35 6.16
CA ALA A 180 1.08 -11.02 4.88
C ALA A 180 -0.07 -10.91 3.88
N GLY A 181 -0.02 -9.90 3.02
CA GLY A 181 -0.72 -9.85 1.75
C GLY A 181 -0.71 -8.42 1.22
N ASN A 182 -1.76 -8.00 0.50
CA ASN A 182 -1.81 -6.63 -0.03
C ASN A 182 -2.86 -5.85 0.74
N ASP A 183 -2.43 -5.16 1.78
CA ASP A 183 -3.32 -4.66 2.82
C ASP A 183 -3.72 -3.21 2.58
N TYR A 184 -4.87 -2.82 3.12
CA TYR A 184 -5.25 -1.43 3.28
C TYR A 184 -5.20 -1.09 4.77
N LEU A 185 -4.28 -0.22 5.15
CA LEU A 185 -4.03 0.15 6.54
C LEU A 185 -4.24 1.66 6.71
N ASP A 186 -5.09 2.04 7.65
CA ASP A 186 -5.39 3.43 7.99
C ASP A 186 -5.29 3.62 9.50
N GLY A 187 -4.29 4.39 9.94
CA GLY A 187 -4.07 4.63 11.37
C GLY A 187 -5.16 5.46 12.03
N GLY A 188 -5.78 6.37 11.26
CA GLY A 188 -6.77 7.29 11.77
C GLY A 188 -6.14 8.56 12.36
N LEU A 189 -6.58 8.99 13.54
CA LEU A 189 -6.10 10.21 14.20
C LEU A 189 -4.85 9.92 15.05
N ASP A 190 -4.20 10.98 15.52
CA ASP A 190 -3.07 10.88 16.45
C ASP A 190 -1.86 10.09 15.90
N GLY A 191 -1.04 9.50 16.75
CA GLY A 191 0.36 9.16 16.43
C GLY A 191 0.62 7.67 16.27
N ASP A 192 0.42 7.15 15.06
CA ASP A 192 0.41 5.69 14.82
C ASP A 192 1.75 5.09 14.43
N TYR A 193 1.85 3.77 14.64
CA TYR A 193 2.86 2.91 14.03
C TYR A 193 2.18 1.93 13.09
N ILE A 194 2.47 2.01 11.80
CA ILE A 194 1.86 1.13 10.78
C ILE A 194 2.96 0.40 10.04
N TYR A 195 2.87 -0.92 10.01
CA TYR A 195 3.76 -1.84 9.31
C TYR A 195 2.95 -2.61 8.26
N GLY A 196 3.24 -2.38 6.97
CA GLY A 196 2.61 -3.08 5.85
C GLY A 196 2.91 -4.57 5.90
N GLY A 197 4.21 -4.91 5.89
CA GLY A 197 4.65 -6.29 5.98
C GLY A 197 5.00 -6.82 4.61
N ALA A 198 4.43 -7.97 4.23
CA ALA A 198 4.77 -8.67 3.00
C ALA A 198 3.66 -8.57 1.94
N GLY A 199 3.88 -7.77 0.91
CA GLY A 199 3.02 -7.64 -0.26
C GLY A 199 2.96 -6.19 -0.71
N ASP A 200 1.99 -5.81 -1.54
CA ASP A 200 1.94 -4.46 -2.10
C ASP A 200 0.86 -3.63 -1.36
N ASP A 201 1.25 -2.94 -0.29
CA ASP A 201 0.31 -2.37 0.68
C ASP A 201 -0.12 -0.95 0.34
N THR A 202 -1.30 -0.56 0.81
CA THR A 202 -1.75 0.84 0.83
C THR A 202 -1.85 1.31 2.27
N ILE A 203 -0.96 2.22 2.65
CA ILE A 203 -0.86 2.75 4.01
C ILE A 203 -1.29 4.21 4.00
N VAL A 204 -2.24 4.57 4.85
CA VAL A 204 -2.78 5.93 5.00
C VAL A 204 -2.37 6.49 6.34
N GLY A 205 -1.83 7.70 6.33
CA GLY A 205 -1.55 8.48 7.53
C GLY A 205 -2.05 9.91 7.39
N ASP A 206 -2.51 10.50 8.50
CA ASP A 206 -3.22 11.77 8.53
C ASP A 206 -2.33 12.98 8.94
N GLY A 207 -1.06 12.70 9.28
CA GLY A 207 -0.03 13.70 9.53
C GLY A 207 0.17 14.09 11.00
N ASN A 208 -0.07 13.19 11.97
CA ASN A 208 -0.07 13.45 13.42
C ASN A 208 1.06 12.78 14.23
N ASN A 209 2.23 12.57 13.62
CA ASN A 209 3.42 11.87 14.15
C ASN A 209 3.46 10.39 13.86
N ASP A 210 2.78 9.99 12.79
CA ASP A 210 2.71 8.64 12.29
C ASP A 210 4.10 8.17 11.79
N TYR A 211 4.33 6.87 11.98
CA TYR A 211 5.47 6.14 11.45
C TYR A 211 4.94 5.02 10.55
N LEU A 212 5.11 5.21 9.24
CA LEU A 212 4.58 4.32 8.22
C LEU A 212 5.74 3.52 7.61
N TYR A 213 5.68 2.19 7.70
CA TYR A 213 6.69 1.27 7.18
C TYR A 213 6.03 0.33 6.16
N GLY A 214 6.53 0.30 4.93
CA GLY A 214 6.02 -0.60 3.89
C GLY A 214 6.61 -2.00 4.01
N GLU A 215 7.92 -2.04 4.30
CA GLU A 215 8.71 -3.26 4.47
C GLU A 215 9.00 -4.01 3.15
N ASP A 216 8.22 -5.03 2.82
CA ASP A 216 8.54 -6.06 1.83
C ASP A 216 7.59 -5.96 0.63
N GLY A 217 7.65 -4.88 -0.14
CA GLY A 217 6.55 -4.60 -1.05
C GLY A 217 6.82 -3.61 -2.16
N SER A 218 5.78 -3.34 -2.93
CA SER A 218 5.68 -2.11 -3.72
C SER A 218 4.57 -1.26 -3.11
N ASP A 219 4.91 -0.48 -2.09
CA ASP A 219 3.91 0.07 -1.19
C ASP A 219 3.44 1.45 -1.62
N ARG A 220 2.26 1.83 -1.16
CA ARG A 220 1.65 3.12 -1.42
C ARG A 220 1.26 3.81 -0.13
N PHE A 221 2.04 4.83 0.20
CA PHE A 221 1.77 5.74 1.29
C PHE A 221 0.90 6.91 0.81
N ILE A 222 -0.26 7.09 1.41
CA ILE A 222 -1.15 8.23 1.19
C ILE A 222 -1.07 9.14 2.41
N LEU A 223 -0.72 10.40 2.18
CA LEU A 223 -0.80 11.42 3.23
C LEU A 223 -2.12 12.15 3.07
N ASP A 224 -3.10 11.76 3.87
CA ASP A 224 -4.38 12.45 3.93
C ASP A 224 -4.26 13.69 4.82
N TYR A 225 -4.96 14.77 4.45
CA TYR A 225 -4.91 16.01 5.21
C TYR A 225 -6.13 16.10 6.14
N SER A 226 -5.97 15.69 7.39
CA SER A 226 -7.04 15.76 8.42
C SER A 226 -7.27 17.17 9.00
N GLY A 227 -6.37 18.12 8.69
CA GLY A 227 -6.41 19.48 9.24
C GLY A 227 -5.35 19.72 10.32
N TYR A 228 -4.80 18.65 10.89
CA TYR A 228 -3.66 18.69 11.79
C TYR A 228 -2.34 18.58 11.02
N VAL A 229 -1.26 19.04 11.65
CA VAL A 229 0.08 19.03 11.06
C VAL A 229 1.14 18.83 12.13
N ALA A 230 1.55 17.59 12.29
CA ALA A 230 2.71 17.19 13.05
C ALA A 230 3.81 16.68 12.11
N ASN A 231 4.85 16.03 12.65
CA ASN A 231 5.83 15.39 11.78
C ASN A 231 5.26 14.07 11.27
N LEU A 232 5.85 13.50 10.24
CA LEU A 232 5.52 12.18 9.75
C LEU A 232 6.81 11.51 9.29
N THR A 233 6.93 10.21 9.51
CA THR A 233 8.02 9.41 8.96
C THR A 233 7.46 8.31 8.08
N VAL A 234 7.96 8.22 6.86
CA VAL A 234 7.64 7.15 5.92
C VAL A 234 8.92 6.38 5.60
N ASP A 235 8.85 5.06 5.59
CA ASP A 235 9.94 4.19 5.20
C ASP A 235 9.40 3.12 4.25
N GLY A 236 9.81 3.16 2.99
CA GLY A 236 9.42 2.13 2.02
C GLY A 236 9.97 0.76 2.39
N GLY A 237 11.09 0.70 3.09
CA GLY A 237 11.81 -0.54 3.32
C GLY A 237 12.71 -0.90 2.14
N THR A 238 13.38 -2.04 2.25
CA THR A 238 14.33 -2.54 1.21
C THR A 238 14.02 -3.98 0.81
N GLY A 239 12.91 -4.49 1.32
CA GLY A 239 12.40 -5.83 1.12
C GLY A 239 11.77 -6.01 -0.25
N GLY A 240 11.44 -7.25 -0.61
CA GLY A 240 10.56 -7.53 -1.76
C GLY A 240 10.84 -6.76 -3.08
N THR A 241 9.80 -6.10 -3.58
CA THR A 241 9.75 -5.34 -4.84
C THR A 241 9.88 -3.83 -4.62
N ASP A 242 11.02 -3.35 -4.12
CA ASP A 242 11.47 -1.95 -3.96
C ASP A 242 10.88 -0.85 -4.89
N PHE A 243 9.59 -0.55 -4.79
CA PHE A 243 8.90 0.45 -5.62
C PHE A 243 7.86 1.20 -4.80
N ASP A 244 8.33 1.93 -3.81
CA ASP A 244 7.44 2.58 -2.85
C ASP A 244 7.00 3.96 -3.31
N THR A 245 5.72 4.25 -3.15
CA THR A 245 5.03 5.45 -3.67
C THR A 245 4.60 6.32 -2.50
N LEU A 246 4.83 7.64 -2.59
CA LEU A 246 4.41 8.58 -1.56
C LEU A 246 3.50 9.66 -2.16
N ASP A 247 2.22 9.60 -1.85
CA ASP A 247 1.15 10.46 -2.35
C ASP A 247 0.75 11.50 -1.30
N TYR A 248 1.29 12.72 -1.42
CA TYR A 248 0.90 13.89 -0.64
C TYR A 248 0.00 14.85 -1.45
N SER A 249 -0.72 14.34 -2.45
CA SER A 249 -1.52 15.17 -3.34
C SER A 249 -2.67 15.87 -2.63
N ASP A 250 -3.18 15.32 -1.52
CA ASP A 250 -4.30 15.91 -0.80
C ASP A 250 -3.92 17.21 -0.08
N PHE A 251 -2.74 17.25 0.54
CA PHE A 251 -2.14 18.50 1.01
C PHE A 251 -2.09 19.57 -0.09
N LEU A 252 -1.67 19.23 -1.30
CA LEU A 252 -1.57 20.19 -2.40
C LEU A 252 -2.95 20.74 -2.83
N LYS A 253 -4.00 19.91 -2.80
CA LYS A 253 -5.38 20.35 -3.06
C LYS A 253 -5.86 21.32 -1.99
N ASN A 254 -5.42 21.12 -0.74
CA ASN A 254 -5.73 21.94 0.42
C ASN A 254 -4.83 23.19 0.58
N GLY A 255 -4.19 23.64 -0.50
CA GLY A 255 -3.48 24.92 -0.54
C GLY A 255 -2.05 24.89 0.00
N TRP A 256 -1.53 23.70 0.30
CA TRP A 256 -0.14 23.51 0.67
C TRP A 256 0.76 23.54 -0.57
N VAL A 257 1.98 24.06 -0.40
CA VAL A 257 2.99 24.09 -1.45
C VAL A 257 4.31 23.58 -0.92
N VAL A 258 5.08 22.87 -1.75
CA VAL A 258 6.44 22.44 -1.40
C VAL A 258 7.34 23.67 -1.24
N SER A 259 7.72 23.94 0.00
CA SER A 259 8.64 25.03 0.40
C SER A 259 10.09 24.60 0.22
N SER A 260 10.43 23.37 0.63
CA SER A 260 11.75 22.79 0.41
C SER A 260 11.68 21.27 0.30
N MET A 261 12.68 20.68 -0.34
CA MET A 261 12.82 19.23 -0.48
C MET A 261 14.30 18.88 -0.44
N THR A 262 14.65 17.97 0.46
CA THR A 262 15.96 17.32 0.50
C THR A 262 15.79 15.90 -0.03
N GLN A 263 16.68 15.51 -0.95
CA GLN A 263 16.75 14.18 -1.55
C GLN A 263 18.19 13.69 -1.48
N ASN A 264 18.41 12.64 -0.68
CA ASN A 264 19.63 11.88 -0.61
C ASN A 264 19.34 10.48 -1.17
N PRO A 265 20.31 9.84 -1.85
CA PRO A 265 20.19 8.41 -2.10
C PRO A 265 20.02 7.67 -0.78
N SER A 266 19.18 6.66 -0.76
CA SER A 266 19.03 5.81 0.41
C SER A 266 20.28 4.96 0.68
N GLY A 267 20.30 4.24 1.81
CA GLY A 267 21.47 3.53 2.30
C GLY A 267 21.97 2.42 1.37
N ASP A 268 21.05 1.78 0.65
CA ASP A 268 21.32 0.74 -0.35
C ASP A 268 21.43 1.28 -1.78
N GLY A 269 20.93 2.50 -2.00
CA GLY A 269 21.00 3.27 -3.22
C GLY A 269 19.93 2.92 -4.25
N THR A 270 18.89 2.16 -3.92
CA THR A 270 17.74 1.90 -4.81
C THR A 270 16.71 3.02 -4.74
N GLY A 271 16.49 3.58 -3.55
CA GLY A 271 15.49 4.61 -3.27
C GLY A 271 16.03 6.01 -2.97
N TRP A 272 15.13 6.89 -2.54
CA TRP A 272 15.42 8.23 -2.07
C TRP A 272 15.02 8.37 -0.60
N SER A 273 15.93 8.92 0.20
CA SER A 273 15.63 9.35 1.56
C SER A 273 15.76 10.87 1.68
N GLY A 274 15.01 11.49 2.55
CA GLY A 274 15.17 12.91 2.82
C GLY A 274 13.99 13.50 3.57
N GLN A 275 13.71 14.75 3.27
CA GLN A 275 12.67 15.51 3.94
C GLN A 275 11.95 16.40 2.93
N ILE A 276 10.63 16.40 2.98
CA ILE A 276 9.80 17.37 2.28
C ILE A 276 9.23 18.33 3.33
N VAL A 277 9.25 19.61 2.99
CA VAL A 277 8.65 20.67 3.79
C VAL A 277 7.57 21.34 2.95
N LEU A 278 6.32 21.21 3.39
CA LEU A 278 5.19 21.93 2.83
C LEU A 278 4.91 23.20 3.63
N TYR A 279 4.38 24.22 2.96
CA TYR A 279 3.96 25.48 3.56
C TYR A 279 2.56 25.85 3.08
N ASN A 280 1.70 26.27 3.99
CA ASN A 280 0.37 26.78 3.68
C ASN A 280 0.31 28.28 3.94
N ALA A 281 0.10 29.08 2.89
CA ALA A 281 0.12 30.54 2.99
C ALA A 281 -1.12 31.12 3.70
N SER A 282 -2.24 30.40 3.67
CA SER A 282 -3.49 30.82 4.34
C SER A 282 -3.41 30.65 5.86
N THR A 283 -2.79 29.56 6.34
CA THR A 283 -2.67 29.28 7.78
C THR A 283 -1.33 29.73 8.36
N GLY A 284 -0.31 29.91 7.51
CA GLY A 284 1.06 30.20 7.93
C GLY A 284 1.81 29.00 8.53
N GLN A 285 1.26 27.79 8.40
CA GLN A 285 1.81 26.55 8.95
C GLN A 285 2.82 25.90 8.00
N TYR A 286 3.70 25.09 8.60
CA TYR A 286 4.63 24.20 7.90
C TYR A 286 4.30 22.76 8.29
N PHE A 287 4.43 21.85 7.33
CA PHE A 287 4.34 20.41 7.54
C PHE A 287 5.64 19.78 7.07
N ASN A 288 6.29 19.01 7.93
CA ASN A 288 7.56 18.38 7.62
C ASN A 288 7.37 16.88 7.70
N PHE A 289 7.78 16.17 6.65
CA PHE A 289 7.82 14.73 6.71
C PHE A 289 9.13 14.21 6.18
N ASN A 290 9.65 13.21 6.88
CA ASN A 290 10.83 12.47 6.49
C ASN A 290 10.38 11.25 5.70
N TYR A 291 11.13 10.90 4.67
CA TYR A 291 10.89 9.68 3.92
C TYR A 291 12.22 8.95 3.75
N ASN A 292 12.20 7.63 3.77
CA ASN A 292 13.32 6.75 3.47
C ASN A 292 12.91 5.77 2.37
N ASP A 293 13.90 5.39 1.55
CA ASP A 293 13.76 4.31 0.57
C ASP A 293 12.51 4.40 -0.32
N ILE A 294 12.21 5.58 -0.89
CA ILE A 294 11.08 5.76 -1.83
C ILE A 294 11.58 5.85 -3.28
N GLU A 295 11.31 4.84 -4.14
CA GLU A 295 11.75 4.78 -5.54
C GLU A 295 10.88 5.62 -6.51
N ASN A 296 11.51 6.62 -7.15
CA ASN A 296 10.80 7.64 -7.94
C ASN A 296 11.28 7.75 -9.40
N PHE A 297 11.41 6.65 -10.15
CA PHE A 297 11.92 6.72 -11.54
C PHE A 297 11.11 5.97 -12.60
N ALA A 298 10.55 6.76 -13.53
CA ALA A 298 9.81 6.30 -14.70
C ALA A 298 10.65 5.44 -15.68
N PRO A 299 10.04 4.46 -16.37
CA PRO A 299 10.63 3.74 -17.50
C PRO A 299 11.04 4.68 -18.66
N CYS A 300 12.28 4.58 -19.17
CA CYS A 300 12.74 5.39 -20.31
C CYS A 300 13.79 4.72 -21.19
N PHE A 301 13.82 5.15 -22.45
CA PHE A 301 14.82 4.80 -23.45
C PHE A 301 15.99 5.78 -23.45
N THR A 302 17.12 5.38 -24.04
CA THR A 302 18.23 6.31 -24.32
C THR A 302 18.34 6.66 -25.81
N PRO A 303 18.88 7.84 -26.19
CA PRO A 303 19.09 8.20 -27.59
C PRO A 303 19.84 7.14 -28.39
N GLY A 304 19.46 6.98 -29.65
CA GLY A 304 19.95 5.92 -30.54
C GLY A 304 19.15 4.61 -30.44
N THR A 305 18.21 4.50 -29.49
CA THR A 305 17.20 3.43 -29.52
C THR A 305 16.31 3.62 -30.75
N MET A 306 16.20 2.59 -31.58
CA MET A 306 15.42 2.53 -32.80
C MET A 306 14.03 1.95 -32.52
N ILE A 307 13.00 2.77 -32.70
CA ILE A 307 11.60 2.40 -32.49
C ILE A 307 10.95 2.08 -33.83
N ALA A 308 10.25 0.95 -33.91
CA ALA A 308 9.58 0.54 -35.13
C ALA A 308 8.39 1.46 -35.47
N THR A 309 8.44 2.07 -36.66
CA THR A 309 7.32 2.87 -37.20
C THR A 309 6.84 2.30 -38.52
N PRO A 310 5.63 2.65 -38.99
CA PRO A 310 5.11 2.20 -40.29
C PRO A 310 5.99 2.61 -41.49
N LYS A 311 6.92 3.55 -41.30
CA LYS A 311 7.84 4.04 -42.35
C LYS A 311 9.26 3.50 -42.19
N GLY A 312 9.46 2.52 -41.32
CA GLY A 312 10.78 2.02 -40.90
C GLY A 312 11.14 2.47 -39.49
N GLU A 313 12.25 1.97 -38.97
CA GLU A 313 12.70 2.32 -37.63
C GLU A 313 13.15 3.78 -37.56
N ARG A 314 12.82 4.46 -36.47
CA ARG A 314 13.23 5.84 -36.19
C ARG A 314 13.90 5.94 -34.82
N PRO A 315 14.94 6.79 -34.67
CA PRO A 315 15.53 7.05 -33.36
C PRO A 315 14.51 7.66 -32.40
N VAL A 316 14.51 7.20 -31.15
CA VAL A 316 13.55 7.61 -30.10
C VAL A 316 13.61 9.12 -29.83
N GLU A 317 14.78 9.73 -29.90
CA GLU A 317 14.99 11.16 -29.70
C GLU A 317 14.38 12.05 -30.80
N GLU A 318 13.97 11.47 -31.93
CA GLU A 318 13.28 12.15 -33.02
C GLU A 318 11.76 12.01 -32.98
N LEU A 319 11.22 11.15 -32.10
CA LEU A 319 9.78 10.93 -31.97
C LEU A 319 9.10 12.10 -31.26
N ARG A 320 7.94 12.51 -31.76
CA ARG A 320 7.13 13.61 -31.20
C ARG A 320 5.66 13.19 -31.13
N ALA A 321 4.87 13.91 -30.34
CA ALA A 321 3.41 13.76 -30.35
C ALA A 321 2.87 13.84 -31.80
N GLY A 322 1.96 12.92 -32.14
CA GLY A 322 1.41 12.73 -33.49
C GLY A 322 2.19 11.74 -34.38
N ASP A 323 3.40 11.34 -33.99
CA ASP A 323 4.12 10.26 -34.69
C ASP A 323 3.44 8.90 -34.46
N LYS A 324 3.51 8.02 -35.47
CA LYS A 324 2.90 6.69 -35.41
C LYS A 324 3.92 5.61 -35.15
N VAL A 325 3.65 4.74 -34.18
CA VAL A 325 4.52 3.63 -33.75
C VAL A 325 3.78 2.30 -33.94
N ILE A 326 4.52 1.25 -34.27
CA ILE A 326 3.99 -0.11 -34.32
C ILE A 326 4.01 -0.67 -32.90
N THR A 327 2.84 -1.02 -32.39
CA THR A 327 2.66 -1.67 -31.08
C THR A 327 2.25 -3.12 -31.26
N ARG A 328 2.44 -3.92 -30.21
CA ARG A 328 2.21 -5.37 -30.22
C ARG A 328 0.72 -5.70 -30.31
N ASP A 329 -0.08 -5.00 -29.52
CA ASP A 329 -1.46 -5.42 -29.21
C ASP A 329 -2.49 -4.66 -30.05
N ASN A 330 -2.30 -3.34 -30.18
CA ASN A 330 -3.30 -2.47 -30.81
C ASN A 330 -2.87 -1.96 -32.19
N GLY A 331 -1.86 -2.58 -32.80
CA GLY A 331 -1.39 -2.24 -34.15
C GLY A 331 -0.67 -0.90 -34.20
N ILE A 332 -1.05 -0.02 -35.13
CA ILE A 332 -0.35 1.26 -35.29
C ILE A 332 -1.03 2.32 -34.42
N GLN A 333 -0.33 2.78 -33.38
CA GLN A 333 -0.81 3.79 -32.45
C GLN A 333 -0.09 5.13 -32.61
N GLU A 334 -0.74 6.20 -32.17
CA GLU A 334 -0.24 7.57 -32.26
C GLU A 334 0.31 8.03 -30.91
N ILE A 335 1.55 8.51 -30.88
CA ILE A 335 2.17 9.07 -29.68
C ILE A 335 1.37 10.30 -29.26
N ARG A 336 0.93 10.32 -28.01
CA ARG A 336 0.20 11.45 -27.43
C ARG A 336 1.10 12.45 -26.74
N TRP A 337 2.16 11.95 -26.14
CA TRP A 337 3.15 12.77 -25.46
C TRP A 337 4.53 12.13 -25.56
N ALA A 338 5.57 12.95 -25.62
CA ALA A 338 6.95 12.51 -25.57
C ALA A 338 7.79 13.51 -24.76
N GLY A 339 8.56 13.00 -23.79
CA GLY A 339 9.39 13.79 -22.89
C GLY A 339 10.86 13.35 -22.89
N ARG A 340 11.72 14.21 -22.36
CA ARG A 340 13.15 13.95 -22.22
C ARG A 340 13.70 14.50 -20.90
N ARG A 341 14.60 13.75 -20.27
CA ARG A 341 15.35 14.14 -19.08
C ARG A 341 16.83 13.85 -19.28
N ASP A 342 17.69 14.82 -19.04
CA ASP A 342 19.15 14.66 -19.15
C ASP A 342 19.77 14.59 -17.75
N LEU A 343 20.71 13.66 -17.55
CA LEU A 343 21.48 13.48 -16.32
C LEU A 343 22.98 13.58 -16.62
N SER A 344 23.71 14.39 -15.85
CA SER A 344 25.16 14.51 -15.96
C SER A 344 25.90 13.34 -15.30
N SER A 345 27.18 13.16 -15.65
CA SER A 345 28.04 12.16 -14.99
C SER A 345 28.19 12.39 -13.49
N ALA A 346 28.19 13.65 -13.03
CA ALA A 346 28.22 13.99 -11.60
C ALA A 346 26.92 13.58 -10.90
N GLU A 347 25.78 13.69 -11.59
CA GLU A 347 24.50 13.20 -11.09
C GLU A 347 24.49 11.66 -11.06
N LEU A 348 24.94 10.97 -12.10
CA LEU A 348 25.01 9.50 -12.13
C LEU A 348 26.00 8.92 -11.12
N ALA A 349 27.10 9.63 -10.84
CA ALA A 349 28.06 9.23 -9.81
C ALA A 349 27.46 9.34 -8.39
N ARG A 350 26.55 10.31 -8.18
CA ARG A 350 25.80 10.47 -6.93
C ARG A 350 24.56 9.57 -6.89
N LYS A 351 24.09 9.07 -8.03
CA LYS A 351 22.83 8.33 -8.19
C LYS A 351 23.05 7.04 -9.00
N PRO A 352 23.79 6.04 -8.49
CA PRO A 352 24.18 4.86 -9.28
C PRO A 352 22.99 4.01 -9.75
N ALA A 353 21.87 3.97 -9.02
CA ALA A 353 20.67 3.27 -9.46
C ALA A 353 19.95 3.92 -10.65
N LEU A 354 20.38 5.11 -11.10
CA LEU A 354 19.92 5.70 -12.36
C LEU A 354 20.84 5.38 -13.53
N LYS A 355 21.91 4.59 -13.30
CA LYS A 355 22.82 4.18 -14.36
C LYS A 355 22.11 3.24 -15.33
N PRO A 356 22.19 3.49 -16.63
CA PRO A 356 21.43 2.72 -17.59
C PRO A 356 21.93 1.27 -17.66
N VAL A 357 20.98 0.38 -17.97
CA VAL A 357 21.23 -1.05 -18.18
C VAL A 357 21.44 -1.29 -19.67
N LEU A 358 22.61 -1.84 -20.00
CA LEU A 358 22.93 -2.33 -21.33
C LEU A 358 22.45 -3.77 -21.46
N ILE A 359 21.55 -3.99 -22.41
CA ILE A 359 21.05 -5.30 -22.82
C ILE A 359 21.71 -5.59 -24.17
N ARG A 360 22.69 -6.49 -24.20
CA ARG A 360 23.42 -6.81 -25.45
C ARG A 360 22.54 -7.57 -26.44
N ALA A 361 22.85 -7.42 -27.73
CA ALA A 361 22.18 -8.15 -28.79
C ALA A 361 22.11 -9.66 -28.51
N GLY A 362 20.92 -10.24 -28.62
CA GLY A 362 20.65 -11.67 -28.39
C GLY A 362 20.52 -12.12 -26.92
N SER A 363 20.74 -11.24 -25.93
CA SER A 363 20.75 -11.61 -24.50
C SER A 363 19.38 -11.93 -23.89
N LEU A 364 18.28 -11.48 -24.51
CA LEU A 364 16.91 -11.81 -24.07
C LEU A 364 16.39 -13.13 -24.65
N GLY A 365 17.20 -13.82 -25.46
CA GLY A 365 16.82 -15.06 -26.14
C GLY A 365 16.14 -14.80 -27.49
N GLY A 366 16.04 -15.85 -28.32
CA GLY A 366 15.43 -15.76 -29.65
C GLY A 366 16.14 -14.83 -30.65
N GLY A 367 17.37 -14.39 -30.34
CA GLY A 367 18.10 -13.39 -31.11
C GLY A 367 17.76 -11.94 -30.75
N LEU A 368 17.06 -11.72 -29.63
CA LEU A 368 16.63 -10.39 -29.17
C LEU A 368 17.49 -9.84 -28.02
N PRO A 369 17.65 -8.51 -27.89
CA PRO A 369 17.34 -7.53 -28.93
C PRO A 369 18.22 -7.78 -30.17
N GLU A 370 17.79 -7.32 -31.35
CA GLU A 370 18.55 -7.52 -32.60
C GLU A 370 19.85 -6.70 -32.59
N THR A 371 19.86 -5.59 -31.87
CA THR A 371 21.02 -4.75 -31.61
C THR A 371 21.08 -4.36 -30.14
N ASP A 372 22.25 -3.96 -29.65
CA ASP A 372 22.42 -3.53 -28.26
C ASP A 372 21.38 -2.46 -27.89
N LEU A 373 20.71 -2.65 -26.76
CA LEU A 373 19.67 -1.77 -26.25
C LEU A 373 20.11 -1.20 -24.91
N LEU A 374 19.99 0.12 -24.75
CA LEU A 374 20.35 0.82 -23.52
C LEU A 374 19.12 1.54 -22.97
N VAL A 375 18.69 1.15 -21.77
CA VAL A 375 17.44 1.60 -21.15
C VAL A 375 17.65 2.00 -19.70
N SER A 376 16.68 2.71 -19.11
CA SER A 376 16.69 2.94 -17.66
C SER A 376 16.53 1.63 -16.89
N PRO A 377 17.03 1.55 -15.64
CA PRO A 377 16.93 0.33 -14.82
C PRO A 377 15.51 -0.18 -14.62
N ASN A 378 14.53 0.73 -14.56
CA ASN A 378 13.12 0.40 -14.36
C ASN A 378 12.36 0.16 -15.66
N HIS A 379 13.01 0.27 -16.82
CA HIS A 379 12.38 0.00 -18.10
C HIS A 379 12.03 -1.48 -18.22
N ARG A 380 10.75 -1.80 -18.42
CA ARG A 380 10.29 -3.18 -18.49
C ARG A 380 10.39 -3.74 -19.89
N MET A 381 11.06 -4.88 -19.99
CA MET A 381 11.23 -5.66 -21.21
C MET A 381 10.19 -6.77 -21.23
N LEU A 382 9.60 -7.04 -22.39
CA LEU A 382 8.70 -8.17 -22.55
C LEU A 382 9.51 -9.46 -22.57
N VAL A 383 9.23 -10.35 -21.63
CA VAL A 383 9.80 -11.69 -21.57
C VAL A 383 8.70 -12.69 -21.93
N ALA A 384 8.94 -13.46 -22.98
CA ALA A 384 8.04 -14.52 -23.45
C ALA A 384 8.88 -15.76 -23.76
N ASN A 385 8.90 -16.73 -22.84
CA ASN A 385 9.68 -17.95 -23.00
C ASN A 385 8.89 -19.18 -22.51
N ALA A 386 9.41 -20.40 -22.72
CA ALA A 386 8.69 -21.61 -22.31
C ALA A 386 8.46 -21.69 -20.78
N ARG A 387 9.21 -20.93 -19.97
CA ARG A 387 9.09 -20.89 -18.52
C ARG A 387 8.07 -19.87 -18.03
N THR A 388 7.80 -18.79 -18.77
CA THR A 388 6.68 -17.88 -18.41
C THR A 388 5.37 -18.65 -18.37
N ALA A 389 5.15 -19.56 -19.33
CA ALA A 389 3.99 -20.47 -19.34
C ALA A 389 3.96 -21.54 -18.22
N LEU A 390 5.06 -21.72 -17.47
CA LEU A 390 5.16 -22.71 -16.38
C LEU A 390 5.05 -22.07 -14.99
N TYR A 391 5.49 -20.82 -14.86
CA TYR A 391 5.57 -20.11 -13.57
C TYR A 391 4.62 -18.92 -13.47
N CYS A 392 4.05 -18.47 -14.58
CA CYS A 392 3.09 -17.37 -14.63
C CYS A 392 1.80 -17.89 -15.30
N GLU A 393 0.65 -17.37 -14.88
CA GLU A 393 -0.62 -17.65 -15.56
C GLU A 393 -0.64 -17.09 -16.99
N GLU A 394 0.14 -16.04 -17.22
CA GLU A 394 0.30 -15.36 -18.49
C GLU A 394 1.52 -15.84 -19.30
N HIS A 395 1.35 -15.93 -20.62
CA HIS A 395 2.43 -16.36 -21.54
C HIS A 395 3.48 -15.27 -21.79
N GLU A 396 3.15 -14.01 -21.54
CA GLU A 396 4.02 -12.86 -21.72
C GLU A 396 3.96 -11.95 -20.50
N VAL A 397 5.12 -11.58 -19.98
CA VAL A 397 5.24 -10.77 -18.77
C VAL A 397 6.26 -9.66 -18.98
N LEU A 398 6.11 -8.58 -18.22
CA LEU A 398 7.05 -7.47 -18.21
C LEU A 398 8.06 -7.65 -17.08
N VAL A 399 9.34 -7.43 -17.36
CA VAL A 399 10.43 -7.55 -16.38
C VAL A 399 11.33 -6.32 -16.46
N ALA A 400 11.52 -5.63 -15.33
CA ALA A 400 12.41 -4.47 -15.26
C ALA A 400 13.85 -4.84 -15.66
N ALA A 401 14.52 -3.97 -16.41
CA ALA A 401 15.88 -4.21 -16.88
C ALA A 401 16.87 -4.47 -15.73
N LYS A 402 16.69 -3.84 -14.56
CA LYS A 402 17.49 -4.09 -13.35
C LYS A 402 17.40 -5.54 -12.86
N HIS A 403 16.25 -6.19 -13.00
CA HIS A 403 16.04 -7.59 -12.63
C HIS A 403 16.64 -8.58 -13.63
N LEU A 404 16.94 -8.13 -14.85
CA LEU A 404 17.57 -8.95 -15.90
C LEU A 404 19.10 -8.94 -15.83
N ILE A 405 19.71 -8.12 -14.97
CA ILE A 405 21.16 -8.01 -14.85
C ILE A 405 21.76 -9.34 -14.40
N ASN A 406 22.67 -9.87 -15.22
CA ASN A 406 23.36 -11.14 -14.95
C ASN A 406 24.89 -11.01 -14.92
N GLY A 407 25.40 -9.77 -15.06
CA GLY A 407 26.83 -9.45 -15.00
C GLY A 407 27.65 -9.92 -16.21
N ARG A 408 27.03 -10.50 -17.24
CA ARG A 408 27.71 -10.98 -18.45
C ARG A 408 27.30 -10.19 -19.66
N ASP A 409 26.08 -10.39 -20.16
CA ASP A 409 25.54 -9.80 -21.37
C ASP A 409 24.51 -8.71 -21.08
N ILE A 410 23.81 -8.78 -19.94
CA ILE A 410 22.97 -7.70 -19.40
C ILE A 410 23.66 -7.08 -18.17
N VAL A 411 24.05 -5.81 -18.28
CA VAL A 411 24.93 -5.14 -17.30
C VAL A 411 24.55 -3.67 -17.06
N ALA A 412 24.69 -3.20 -15.81
CA ALA A 412 24.69 -1.77 -15.53
C ALA A 412 25.94 -1.10 -16.14
N THR A 413 25.79 0.12 -16.65
CA THR A 413 26.87 0.87 -17.32
C THR A 413 27.30 2.11 -16.53
N ASP A 414 28.44 2.71 -16.88
CA ASP A 414 28.91 3.96 -16.25
C ASP A 414 29.19 5.02 -17.30
N PRO A 415 28.14 5.68 -17.85
CA PRO A 415 28.30 6.63 -18.94
C PRO A 415 28.71 8.01 -18.44
N ASP A 416 29.34 8.80 -19.31
CA ASP A 416 29.68 10.21 -19.07
C ASP A 416 28.44 11.15 -19.17
N GLY A 417 27.34 10.74 -18.54
CA GLY A 417 26.00 11.33 -18.65
C GLY A 417 25.06 10.50 -19.53
N VAL A 418 23.76 10.63 -19.30
CA VAL A 418 22.71 9.92 -20.05
C VAL A 418 21.50 10.82 -20.28
N SER A 419 20.85 10.63 -21.42
CA SER A 419 19.54 11.21 -21.71
C SER A 419 18.51 10.11 -21.69
N TYR A 420 17.40 10.37 -21.03
CA TYR A 420 16.26 9.48 -20.93
C TYR A 420 15.07 10.07 -21.68
N VAL A 421 14.47 9.28 -22.57
CA VAL A 421 13.34 9.67 -23.43
C VAL A 421 12.14 8.79 -23.09
N HIS A 422 10.99 9.45 -22.92
CA HIS A 422 9.71 8.82 -22.60
C HIS A 422 8.71 9.16 -23.69
N PHE A 423 7.77 8.26 -23.96
CA PHE A 423 6.60 8.58 -24.77
C PHE A 423 5.43 7.67 -24.41
N MET A 424 4.22 8.17 -24.51
CA MET A 424 2.98 7.45 -24.17
C MET A 424 1.91 7.59 -25.26
N PHE A 425 0.90 6.73 -25.16
CA PHE A 425 -0.24 6.63 -26.07
C PHE A 425 -1.55 6.90 -25.31
N ASP A 426 -2.69 6.59 -25.91
CA ASP A 426 -3.99 6.65 -25.24
C ASP A 426 -4.17 5.52 -24.21
N GLN A 427 -3.38 4.45 -24.31
CA GLN A 427 -3.34 3.29 -23.42
C GLN A 427 -1.90 2.80 -23.27
N HIS A 428 -1.62 1.97 -22.26
CA HIS A 428 -0.29 1.41 -22.12
C HIS A 428 -0.03 0.43 -23.28
N GLU A 429 1.03 0.67 -24.06
CA GLU A 429 1.38 -0.12 -25.23
C GLU A 429 2.73 -0.81 -25.07
N VAL A 430 2.88 -2.00 -25.66
CA VAL A 430 4.17 -2.67 -25.86
C VAL A 430 4.71 -2.32 -27.24
N VAL A 431 5.91 -1.73 -27.29
CA VAL A 431 6.56 -1.20 -28.49
C VAL A 431 7.79 -2.01 -28.87
N LEU A 432 8.14 -2.00 -30.16
CA LEU A 432 9.32 -2.68 -30.66
C LEU A 432 10.53 -1.72 -30.70
N ALA A 433 11.50 -1.96 -29.83
CA ALA A 433 12.72 -1.17 -29.65
C ALA A 433 13.97 -2.02 -29.89
N ASN A 434 14.79 -1.66 -30.89
CA ASN A 434 15.98 -2.42 -31.30
C ASN A 434 15.69 -3.91 -31.55
N GLY A 435 14.48 -4.23 -32.04
CA GLY A 435 14.00 -5.59 -32.27
C GLY A 435 13.47 -6.32 -31.03
N ALA A 436 13.61 -5.78 -29.81
CA ALA A 436 12.99 -6.33 -28.60
C ALA A 436 11.67 -5.61 -28.27
N TRP A 437 10.71 -6.36 -27.74
CA TRP A 437 9.47 -5.78 -27.24
C TRP A 437 9.69 -5.22 -25.83
N SER A 438 9.28 -3.98 -25.59
CA SER A 438 9.39 -3.30 -24.31
C SER A 438 8.20 -2.37 -24.08
N GLU A 439 8.05 -1.88 -22.87
CA GLU A 439 6.93 -1.02 -22.51
C GLU A 439 7.05 0.41 -23.07
N SER A 440 5.92 1.09 -23.19
CA SER A 440 5.86 2.55 -23.36
C SER A 440 5.72 3.23 -21.99
N PHE A 441 5.73 4.57 -21.94
CA PHE A 441 5.53 5.24 -20.65
C PHE A 441 4.11 5.01 -20.15
N GLN A 442 4.00 4.35 -19.00
CA GLN A 442 2.77 4.24 -18.24
C GLN A 442 2.73 5.36 -17.19
N PRO A 443 1.74 6.27 -17.23
CA PRO A 443 1.63 7.40 -16.31
C PRO A 443 1.01 6.99 -14.97
N GLY A 444 1.68 6.09 -14.25
CA GLY A 444 1.39 5.86 -12.82
C GLY A 444 1.86 7.05 -11.96
N ASP A 445 1.43 7.09 -10.70
CA ASP A 445 1.75 8.17 -9.77
C ASP A 445 3.26 8.47 -9.69
N GLN A 446 4.08 7.44 -9.46
CA GLN A 446 5.55 7.55 -9.44
C GLN A 446 6.15 7.95 -10.80
N ALA A 447 5.62 7.42 -11.90
CA ALA A 447 6.14 7.69 -13.24
C ALA A 447 5.95 9.17 -13.59
N LEU A 448 4.82 9.75 -13.17
CA LEU A 448 4.57 11.18 -13.26
C LEU A 448 5.48 11.97 -12.33
N MET A 449 5.64 11.57 -11.06
CA MET A 449 6.54 12.24 -10.10
C MET A 449 8.01 12.29 -10.56
N GLY A 450 8.47 11.27 -11.30
CA GLY A 450 9.79 11.22 -11.92
C GLY A 450 10.02 12.22 -13.07
N LEU A 451 8.96 12.85 -13.61
CA LEU A 451 9.03 13.86 -14.66
C LEU A 451 9.27 15.28 -14.12
N GLY A 452 9.80 16.17 -14.94
CA GLY A 452 9.89 17.59 -14.60
C GLY A 452 8.51 18.25 -14.48
N LYS A 453 8.36 19.28 -13.64
CA LYS A 453 7.07 19.99 -13.42
C LYS A 453 6.39 20.47 -14.71
N GLU A 454 7.17 20.92 -15.69
CA GLU A 454 6.65 21.34 -16.99
C GLU A 454 6.08 20.17 -17.81
N GLN A 455 6.72 19.01 -17.74
CA GLN A 455 6.29 17.78 -18.42
C GLN A 455 5.04 17.18 -17.75
N GLN A 456 4.99 17.17 -16.42
CA GLN A 456 3.78 16.77 -15.68
C GLN A 456 2.59 17.67 -16.04
N ALA A 457 2.79 18.99 -16.06
CA ALA A 457 1.73 19.94 -16.39
C ALA A 457 1.20 19.75 -17.83
N GLU A 458 2.09 19.43 -18.77
CA GLU A 458 1.72 19.08 -20.15
C GLU A 458 0.91 17.79 -20.21
N ILE A 459 1.33 16.72 -19.55
CA ILE A 459 0.58 15.46 -19.48
C ILE A 459 -0.81 15.70 -18.90
N PHE A 460 -0.93 16.42 -17.79
CA PHE A 460 -2.22 16.71 -17.17
C PHE A 460 -3.09 17.70 -17.96
N GLN A 461 -2.54 18.38 -18.95
CA GLN A 461 -3.31 19.18 -19.91
C GLN A 461 -3.87 18.31 -21.03
N LEU A 462 -3.10 17.30 -21.47
CA LEU A 462 -3.48 16.35 -22.51
C LEU A 462 -4.45 15.28 -22.00
N PHE A 463 -4.26 14.85 -20.74
CA PHE A 463 -5.02 13.80 -20.05
C PHE A 463 -5.43 14.27 -18.66
N PRO A 464 -6.49 15.09 -18.54
CA PRO A 464 -6.93 15.64 -17.27
C PRO A 464 -7.25 14.59 -16.20
N GLU A 465 -7.74 13.41 -16.61
CA GLU A 465 -8.11 12.28 -15.76
C GLU A 465 -6.93 11.72 -14.96
N LEU A 466 -5.70 11.82 -15.46
CA LEU A 466 -4.50 11.32 -14.76
C LEU A 466 -4.17 12.14 -13.49
N ARG A 467 -4.87 13.26 -13.25
CA ARG A 467 -4.78 14.01 -11.98
C ARG A 467 -5.40 13.25 -10.81
N GLU A 468 -6.33 12.34 -11.07
CA GLU A 468 -7.05 11.56 -10.06
C GLU A 468 -6.56 10.11 -10.04
N ALA A 469 -6.48 9.49 -8.85
CA ALA A 469 -6.04 8.10 -8.68
C ALA A 469 -6.86 7.14 -9.54
N ARG A 470 -8.18 7.33 -9.59
CA ARG A 470 -9.09 6.55 -10.43
C ARG A 470 -8.75 6.63 -11.92
N GLY A 471 -8.32 7.79 -12.41
CA GLY A 471 -7.92 7.97 -13.81
C GLY A 471 -6.59 7.30 -14.13
N ARG A 472 -5.68 7.20 -13.15
CA ARG A 472 -4.42 6.45 -13.28
C ARG A 472 -4.64 4.93 -13.22
N VAL A 473 -5.52 4.45 -12.34
CA VAL A 473 -5.98 3.04 -12.31
C VAL A 473 -6.65 2.65 -13.63
N ALA A 474 -7.39 3.58 -14.25
CA ALA A 474 -7.99 3.38 -15.57
C ALA A 474 -6.99 3.31 -16.74
N TYR A 475 -5.69 3.48 -16.49
CA TYR A 475 -4.60 3.28 -17.44
C TYR A 475 -3.77 2.03 -17.04
N PRO A 476 -4.33 0.82 -17.22
CA PRO A 476 -3.70 -0.41 -16.74
C PRO A 476 -2.43 -0.75 -17.52
N ALA A 477 -1.58 -1.57 -16.91
CA ALA A 477 -0.40 -2.09 -17.59
C ALA A 477 -0.80 -3.02 -18.75
N ALA A 478 -0.07 -2.99 -19.86
CA ALA A 478 -0.37 -3.86 -21.01
C ALA A 478 -0.22 -5.36 -20.69
N ARG A 479 0.60 -5.71 -19.69
CA ARG A 479 0.87 -7.07 -19.20
C ARG A 479 1.18 -7.05 -17.71
N GLN A 480 1.04 -8.20 -17.06
CA GLN A 480 1.55 -8.45 -15.71
C GLN A 480 3.05 -8.15 -15.65
N THR A 481 3.51 -7.52 -14.57
CA THR A 481 4.93 -7.33 -14.29
C THR A 481 5.39 -8.29 -13.21
N LEU A 482 6.60 -8.83 -13.37
CA LEU A 482 7.17 -9.76 -12.41
C LEU A 482 8.07 -9.10 -11.36
N LYS A 483 8.00 -9.67 -10.15
CA LYS A 483 8.88 -9.41 -9.01
C LYS A 483 10.31 -9.87 -9.30
N ARG A 484 11.30 -9.38 -8.56
CA ARG A 484 12.73 -9.73 -8.78
C ARG A 484 12.98 -11.24 -8.65
N HIS A 485 12.39 -11.88 -7.65
CA HIS A 485 12.58 -13.31 -7.41
C HIS A 485 11.87 -14.16 -8.48
N GLU A 486 10.69 -13.75 -8.95
CA GLU A 486 9.99 -14.39 -10.07
C GLU A 486 10.78 -14.26 -11.39
N ALA A 487 11.31 -13.08 -11.67
CA ALA A 487 12.18 -12.83 -12.81
C ALA A 487 13.43 -13.73 -12.77
N GLN A 488 14.00 -13.98 -11.60
CA GLN A 488 15.14 -14.90 -11.43
C GLN A 488 14.79 -16.35 -11.77
N LEU A 489 13.56 -16.81 -11.47
CA LEU A 489 13.10 -18.15 -11.87
C LEU A 489 13.08 -18.31 -13.40
N LEU A 490 12.77 -17.23 -14.11
CA LEU A 490 12.82 -17.22 -15.59
C LEU A 490 14.24 -17.28 -16.14
N LEU A 491 15.24 -16.75 -15.41
CA LEU A 491 16.63 -16.63 -15.84
C LEU A 491 17.56 -17.75 -15.36
N ALA A 492 17.16 -18.55 -14.37
CA ALA A 492 17.99 -19.62 -13.80
C ALA A 492 18.12 -20.83 -14.76
N GLY A 493 19.01 -20.76 -15.76
CA GLY A 493 19.22 -21.82 -16.76
C GLY A 493 20.64 -21.86 -17.31
#